data_AF-A0AA90SKC7-F1
#
_entry.id   AF-A0AA90SKC7-F1
#
_cell.length_a   1.000
_cell.length_b   1.000
_cell.length_c   1.000
_cell.angle_alpha   90.00
_cell.angle_beta   90.00
_cell.angle_gamma   90.00
#
_symmetry.space_group_name_H-M   'P 1'
#
loop_
_entity.id
_entity.type
_entity.pdbx_description
1 polymer ?
#
loop_
_entity_poly.entity_id
_entity_poly.type
_entity_poly.pdbx_seq_one_letter_code
_entity_poly.pdbx_strand_id
1 'polypeptide(L)'
;MIRVDYTNYETTAHTLMGAAAKAEELIASLQANTAANLSDKNWLGSDQVSYKDVHDRCLVANQNIADVIRKASGKVQTAAAFHQAGQAQAATIYF
;
A
#
# COMPACT_ATOMS: atom_id res chain seq x y z
N MET A 1 -21.45 -18.50 -19.02
CA MET A 1 -21.37 -17.66 -17.80
C MET A 1 -19.94 -17.71 -17.28
N ILE A 2 -19.24 -16.59 -17.22
CA ILE A 2 -17.95 -16.53 -16.52
C ILE A 2 -18.28 -16.50 -15.02
N ARG A 3 -17.89 -17.55 -14.30
CA ARG A 3 -18.08 -17.64 -12.85
C ARG A 3 -16.97 -16.81 -12.20
N VAL A 4 -17.33 -15.63 -11.72
CA VAL A 4 -16.40 -14.75 -10.99
C VAL A 4 -16.52 -15.08 -9.50
N ASP A 5 -15.42 -15.44 -8.87
CA ASP A 5 -15.37 -15.67 -7.42
C ASP A 5 -15.17 -14.33 -6.69
N TYR A 6 -16.26 -13.77 -6.19
CA TYR A 6 -16.27 -12.48 -5.49
C TYR A 6 -15.48 -12.51 -4.18
N THR A 7 -15.47 -13.65 -3.49
CA THR A 7 -14.72 -13.83 -2.24
C THR A 7 -13.22 -13.63 -2.48
N ASN A 8 -12.70 -14.01 -3.65
CA ASN A 8 -11.30 -13.77 -4.00
C ASN A 8 -10.98 -12.29 -4.22
N TYR A 9 -11.90 -11.51 -4.79
CA TYR A 9 -11.72 -10.06 -4.93
C TYR A 9 -11.69 -9.35 -3.57
N GLU A 10 -12.67 -9.65 -2.72
CA GLU A 10 -12.74 -9.08 -1.36
C GLU A 10 -11.51 -9.46 -0.54
N THR A 11 -11.12 -10.73 -0.54
CA THR A 11 -9.93 -11.22 0.17
C THR A 11 -8.67 -10.52 -0.35
N THR A 12 -8.52 -10.38 -1.66
CA THR A 12 -7.36 -9.69 -2.27
C THR A 12 -7.34 -8.21 -1.89
N ALA A 13 -8.48 -7.52 -1.96
CA ALA A 13 -8.58 -6.12 -1.55
C ALA A 13 -8.23 -5.94 -0.07
N HIS A 14 -8.80 -6.75 0.82
CA HIS A 14 -8.48 -6.72 2.25
C HIS A 14 -7.00 -6.98 2.52
N THR A 15 -6.40 -7.96 1.83
CA THR A 15 -4.97 -8.27 1.95
C THR A 15 -4.10 -7.08 1.53
N LEU A 16 -4.44 -6.42 0.42
CA LEU A 16 -3.73 -5.23 -0.05
C LEU A 16 -3.89 -4.05 0.91
N MET A 17 -5.09 -3.83 1.46
CA MET A 17 -5.28 -2.79 2.49
C MET A 17 -4.44 -3.06 3.74
N GLY A 18 -4.38 -4.32 4.20
CA GLY A 18 -3.53 -4.72 5.33
C GLY A 18 -2.04 -4.49 5.05
N ALA A 19 -1.59 -4.83 3.84
CA ALA A 19 -0.22 -4.56 3.40
C ALA A 19 0.09 -3.05 3.32
N ALA A 20 -0.85 -2.23 2.85
CA ALA A 20 -0.70 -0.77 2.84
C ALA A 20 -0.57 -0.22 4.27
N ALA A 21 -1.42 -0.66 5.20
CA ALA A 21 -1.32 -0.26 6.60
C ALA A 21 0.02 -0.64 7.22
N LYS A 22 0.55 -1.83 6.90
CA LYS A 22 1.87 -2.25 7.37
C LYS A 22 2.99 -1.39 6.80
N ALA A 23 2.89 -0.97 5.54
CA ALA A 23 3.84 -0.06 4.93
C ALA A 23 3.85 1.31 5.64
N GLU A 24 2.69 1.86 5.99
CA GLU A 24 2.58 3.12 6.76
C GLU A 24 3.22 3.01 8.15
N GLU A 25 3.02 1.88 8.85
CA GLU A 25 3.67 1.61 10.15
C GLU A 25 5.20 1.60 10.04
N LEU A 26 5.74 1.00 8.97
CA LEU A 26 7.17 0.96 8.70
C LEU A 26 7.73 2.34 8.34
N ILE A 27 6.98 3.15 7.59
CA ILE A 27 7.31 4.56 7.29
C ILE A 27 7.41 5.36 8.59
N ALA A 28 6.41 5.27 9.46
CA ALA A 28 6.42 5.97 10.74
C ALA A 28 7.59 5.53 11.63
N SER A 29 7.89 4.24 11.66
CA SER A 29 9.03 3.68 12.40
C SER A 29 10.38 4.20 11.87
N LEU A 30 10.53 4.29 10.54
CA LEU A 30 11.72 4.88 9.90
C LEU A 30 11.88 6.35 10.25
N GLN A 31 10.79 7.13 10.21
CA GLN A 31 10.83 8.55 10.56
C GLN A 31 11.23 8.76 12.03
N ALA A 32 10.65 7.99 12.94
CA ALA A 32 10.99 8.03 14.36
C ALA A 32 12.46 7.66 14.62
N ASN A 33 12.97 6.64 13.92
CA ASN A 33 14.36 6.23 14.04
C ASN A 33 15.34 7.34 13.63
N THR A 34 15.06 8.06 12.55
CA THR A 34 15.90 9.19 12.13
C THR A 34 15.82 10.36 13.08
N ALA A 35 14.63 10.69 13.58
CA ALA A 35 14.50 11.75 14.58
C ALA A 35 15.34 11.44 15.83
N ALA A 36 15.32 10.20 16.31
CA ALA A 36 16.14 9.75 17.44
C ALA A 36 17.64 9.84 17.13
N ASN A 37 18.10 9.27 16.00
CA ASN A 37 19.53 9.26 15.65
C ASN A 37 20.12 10.66 15.43
N LEU A 38 19.33 11.58 14.87
CA LEU A 38 19.74 12.97 14.70
C LEU A 38 19.78 13.73 16.04
N SER A 39 18.83 13.45 16.94
CA SER A 39 18.79 14.02 18.29
C SER A 39 19.96 13.55 19.14
N ASP A 40 20.28 12.26 19.09
CA ASP A 40 21.35 11.62 19.87
C ASP A 40 22.75 11.94 19.32
N LYS A 41 22.82 12.62 18.17
CA LYS A 41 24.07 12.94 17.45
C LYS A 41 24.92 11.69 17.19
N ASN A 42 24.26 10.55 16.93
CA ASN A 42 24.93 9.30 16.56
C ASN A 42 25.72 9.44 15.25
N TRP A 43 25.35 10.42 14.43
CA TRP A 43 26.04 10.77 13.19
C TRP A 43 26.43 12.24 13.21
N LEU A 44 27.66 12.55 12.79
CA LEU A 44 28.21 13.92 12.78
C LEU A 44 28.85 14.21 11.43
N GLY A 45 28.86 15.48 11.03
CA GLY A 45 29.57 15.94 9.83
C GLY A 45 29.09 15.23 8.56
N SER A 46 30.03 14.71 7.76
CA SER A 46 29.72 14.01 6.51
C SER A 46 28.86 12.76 6.71
N ASP A 47 29.06 12.04 7.82
CA ASP A 47 28.35 10.79 8.09
C ASP A 47 26.87 11.04 8.36
N GLN A 48 26.55 12.18 8.98
CA GLN A 48 25.17 12.64 9.16
C GLN A 48 24.49 12.93 7.82
N VAL A 49 25.22 13.55 6.88
CA VAL A 49 24.69 13.86 5.54
C VAL A 49 24.43 12.58 4.76
N SER A 50 25.39 11.63 4.77
CA SER A 50 25.23 10.34 4.11
C SER A 50 24.12 9.49 4.73
N TYR A 51 24.03 9.45 6.06
CA TYR A 51 22.93 8.79 6.77
C TYR A 51 21.58 9.37 6.36
N LYS A 52 21.47 10.71 6.33
CA LYS A 52 20.23 11.38 5.95
C LYS A 52 19.84 11.10 4.50
N ASP A 53 20.78 11.12 3.55
CA ASP A 53 20.48 10.79 2.14
C ASP A 53 19.96 9.35 1.99
N VAL A 54 20.64 8.39 2.61
CA VAL A 54 20.18 6.98 2.59
C VAL A 54 18.80 6.85 3.23
N HIS A 55 18.58 7.49 4.37
CA HIS A 55 17.29 7.47 5.06
C HIS A 55 16.17 8.07 4.21
N ASP A 56 16.39 9.24 3.62
CA ASP A 56 15.41 9.93 2.79
C ASP A 56 15.04 9.07 1.56
N ARG A 57 16.01 8.40 0.94
CA ARG A 57 15.77 7.46 -0.17
C ARG A 57 14.94 6.27 0.27
N CYS A 58 15.23 5.69 1.44
CA CYS A 58 14.43 4.62 2.02
C CYS A 58 13.01 5.09 2.30
N LEU A 59 12.83 6.31 2.81
CA LEU A 59 11.52 6.87 3.09
C LEU A 59 10.69 7.01 1.81
N VAL A 60 11.27 7.61 0.77
CA VAL A 60 10.62 7.77 -0.54
C VAL A 60 10.26 6.42 -1.16
N ALA A 61 11.16 5.43 -1.08
CA ALA A 61 10.90 4.09 -1.59
C ALA A 61 9.69 3.44 -0.88
N ASN A 62 9.63 3.55 0.46
CA ASN A 62 8.51 3.01 1.22
C ASN A 62 7.19 3.74 0.93
N GLN A 63 7.21 5.07 0.79
CA GLN A 63 6.04 5.86 0.39
C GLN A 63 5.51 5.42 -0.98
N ASN A 64 6.40 5.21 -1.96
CA ASN A 64 6.02 4.72 -3.28
C ASN A 64 5.40 3.32 -3.23
N ILE A 65 5.94 2.42 -2.41
CA ILE A 65 5.39 1.08 -2.22
C ILE A 65 3.98 1.17 -1.60
N ALA A 66 3.81 1.96 -0.53
CA ALA A 66 2.52 2.16 0.12
C ALA A 66 1.47 2.70 -0.87
N ASP A 67 1.85 3.68 -1.69
CA ASP A 67 0.99 4.27 -2.72
C ASP A 67 0.58 3.27 -3.81
N VAL A 68 1.51 2.45 -4.28
CA VAL A 68 1.25 1.41 -5.28
C VAL A 68 0.29 0.36 -4.73
N ILE A 69 0.49 -0.09 -3.48
CA ILE A 69 -0.39 -1.07 -2.83
C ILE A 69 -1.80 -0.48 -2.68
N ARG A 70 -1.92 0.78 -2.25
CA ARG A 70 -3.22 1.47 -2.11
C ARG A 70 -3.95 1.57 -3.45
N LYS A 71 -3.24 1.96 -4.52
CA LYS A 71 -3.78 2.01 -5.88
C LYS A 71 -4.21 0.64 -6.39
N ALA A 72 -3.42 -0.40 -6.13
CA ALA A 72 -3.76 -1.77 -6.48
C ALA A 72 -5.04 -2.22 -5.77
N SER A 73 -5.15 -1.97 -4.46
CA SER A 73 -6.34 -2.26 -3.66
C SER A 73 -7.59 -1.61 -4.24
N GLY A 74 -7.52 -0.31 -4.55
CA GLY A 74 -8.63 0.42 -5.17
C GLY A 74 -9.06 -0.18 -6.51
N LYS A 75 -8.10 -0.55 -7.38
CA LYS A 75 -8.40 -1.21 -8.66
C LYS A 75 -9.07 -2.56 -8.50
N VAL A 76 -8.64 -3.36 -7.51
CA VAL A 76 -9.27 -4.66 -7.20
C VAL A 76 -10.72 -4.46 -6.75
N GLN A 77 -10.98 -3.47 -5.87
CA GLN A 77 -12.34 -3.13 -5.45
C GLN A 77 -13.21 -2.65 -6.61
N THR A 78 -12.67 -1.79 -7.49
CA THR A 78 -13.38 -1.33 -8.69
C THR A 78 -13.72 -2.50 -9.63
N ALA A 79 -12.78 -3.42 -9.86
CA ALA A 79 -13.03 -4.60 -10.69
C ALA A 79 -14.13 -5.50 -10.09
N ALA A 80 -14.13 -5.69 -8.77
CA ALA A 80 -15.17 -6.44 -8.07
C ALA A 80 -16.56 -5.82 -8.30
N ALA A 81 -16.68 -4.50 -8.16
CA ALA A 81 -17.93 -3.76 -8.36
C ALA A 81 -18.44 -3.89 -9.81
N PHE A 82 -17.56 -3.74 -10.81
CA PHE A 82 -17.95 -3.91 -12.22
C PHE A 82 -18.40 -5.34 -12.52
N HIS A 83 -17.72 -6.34 -12.00
CA HIS A 83 -18.13 -7.73 -12.18
C HIS A 83 -19.47 -8.01 -11.49
N GLN A 84 -19.74 -7.43 -10.33
CA GLN A 84 -21.03 -7.58 -9.64
C GLN A 84 -22.17 -6.94 -10.44
N ALA A 85 -21.97 -5.72 -10.94
CA ALA A 85 -22.94 -5.03 -11.79
C ALA A 85 -23.21 -5.81 -13.10
N GLY A 86 -22.16 -6.34 -13.74
CA GLY A 86 -22.27 -7.13 -14.96
C GLY A 86 -23.06 -8.42 -14.75
N GLN A 87 -22.86 -9.14 -13.63
CA GLN A 87 -23.67 -10.32 -13.30
C GLN A 87 -25.12 -9.96 -13.03
N ALA A 88 -25.38 -8.85 -12.31
CA ALA A 88 -26.75 -8.39 -12.06
C ALA A 88 -27.49 -8.08 -13.37
N GLN A 89 -26.83 -7.38 -14.30
CA GLN A 89 -27.38 -7.12 -15.63
C GLN A 89 -27.59 -8.40 -16.45
N ALA A 90 -26.66 -9.34 -16.41
CA ALA A 90 -26.82 -10.62 -17.09
C ALA A 90 -28.00 -11.41 -16.52
N ALA A 91 -28.18 -11.43 -15.19
CA ALA A 91 -29.32 -12.09 -14.56
C ALA A 91 -30.67 -11.52 -15.05
N THR A 92 -30.77 -10.20 -15.26
CA THR A 92 -31.99 -9.56 -15.78
C THR A 92 -32.27 -9.80 -17.27
N ILE A 93 -31.33 -10.37 -18.03
CA ILE A 93 -31.51 -10.70 -19.45
C ILE A 93 -31.96 -12.16 -19.63
N TYR A 94 -31.61 -13.03 -18.69
CA TYR A 94 -31.90 -14.46 -18.74
C TYR A 94 -33.09 -14.91 -17.87
N PHE A 95 -33.66 -14.00 -17.07
CA PHE A 95 -34.88 -14.16 -16.27
C PHE A 95 -35.82 -12.99 -16.54
#